data_AF-A0A8T4BIT8-F1
#
_entry.id   AF-A0A8T4BIT8-F1
#
_cell.length_a   1.000
_cell.length_b   1.000
_cell.length_c   1.000
_cell.angle_alpha   90.00
_cell.angle_beta   90.00
_cell.angle_gamma   90.00
#
_symmetry.space_group_name_H-M   'P 1'
#
loop_
_entity.id
_entity.type
_entity.pdbx_description
1 polymer ?
#
loop_
_entity_poly.entity_id
_entity_poly.type
_entity_poly.pdbx_seq_one_letter_code
_entity_poly.pdbx_strand_id
1 'polypeptide(L)' 'MDISSKKLPIILIIVLLGVLALQFYSNDSSGGKQIDPETCEIYIKDTQINSKQYLDEYDSKCLDFKNLNP' A
#
# COMPACT_ATOMS: atom_id res chain seq x y z
N MET A 1 6.46 -25.49 35.32
CA MET A 1 6.46 -24.04 35.06
C MET A 1 5.05 -23.69 34.63
N ASP A 2 4.20 -23.47 35.62
CA ASP A 2 2.75 -23.39 35.52
C ASP A 2 2.32 -22.00 35.07
N ILE A 3 2.70 -21.69 33.84
CA ILE A 3 2.28 -20.47 33.17
C ILE A 3 0.90 -20.65 32.53
N SER A 4 0.31 -21.87 32.59
CA SER A 4 -1.09 -22.19 32.25
C SER A 4 -2.10 -21.56 33.24
N SER A 5 -1.92 -20.27 33.50
CA SER A 5 -2.82 -19.43 34.27
C SER A 5 -3.88 -18.89 33.31
N LYS A 6 -5.15 -18.87 33.72
CA LYS A 6 -6.35 -18.44 32.95
C LYS A 6 -6.20 -17.12 32.16
N LYS A 7 -5.16 -16.32 32.45
CA LYS A 7 -4.86 -15.03 31.84
C LYS A 7 -4.02 -15.13 30.55
N LEU A 8 -3.24 -16.19 30.37
CA LEU A 8 -2.47 -16.44 29.13
C LEU A 8 -3.31 -16.34 27.84
N PRO A 9 -4.45 -17.05 27.71
CA PRO A 9 -5.20 -17.02 26.46
C PRO A 9 -5.73 -15.61 26.15
N ILE A 10 -6.04 -14.82 27.17
CA ILE A 10 -6.49 -13.43 27.01
C ILE A 10 -5.36 -12.56 26.47
N ILE A 11 -4.15 -12.68 27.02
CA ILE A 11 -2.98 -11.93 26.56
C ILE A 11 -2.67 -12.28 25.10
N LEU A 12 -2.75 -13.57 24.75
CA LEU A 12 -2.55 -14.04 23.38
C LEU A 12 -3.56 -13.41 22.41
N ILE A 13 -4.84 -13.36 22.77
CA ILE A 13 -5.88 -12.73 21.94
C ILE A 13 -5.59 -11.24 21.73
N ILE A 14 -5.19 -10.52 22.77
CA ILE A 14 -4.83 -9.10 22.66
C ILE A 14 -3.64 -8.91 21.72
N VAL A 15 -2.61 -9.75 21.84
CA VAL A 15 -1.44 -9.72 20.95
C VAL A 15 -1.85 -10.01 19.50
N LEU A 16 -2.68 -11.02 19.27
CA LEU A 16 -3.20 -11.37 17.94
C LEU A 16 -4.00 -10.21 17.32
N LEU A 17 -4.86 -9.55 18.09
CA LEU A 17 -5.59 -8.38 17.63
C LEU A 17 -4.65 -7.21 17.30
N GLY A 18 -3.61 -7.00 18.10
CA GLY A 18 -2.59 -5.99 17.83
C GLY A 18 -1.82 -6.25 16.53
N VAL A 19 -1.40 -7.49 16.30
CA VAL A 19 -0.73 -7.90 15.05
C VAL A 19 -1.68 -7.80 13.86
N LEU A 20 -2.97 -8.10 14.04
CA LEU A 20 -3.97 -7.95 12.97
C LEU A 20 -4.21 -6.48 12.61
N ALA A 21 -4.31 -5.58 13.60
CA ALA A 21 -4.46 -4.16 13.36
C ALA A 21 -3.21 -3.55 12.68
N LEU A 22 -2.02 -3.99 13.08
CA LEU A 22 -0.76 -3.59 12.43
C LEU A 22 -0.74 -4.05 10.98
N GLN A 23 -1.09 -5.32 10.72
CA GLN A 23 -1.19 -5.85 9.35
C GLN A 23 -2.21 -5.08 8.53
N PHE A 24 -3.36 -4.71 9.08
CA PHE A 24 -4.36 -3.92 8.39
C PHE A 24 -3.84 -2.54 7.97
N TYR A 25 -3.19 -1.82 8.89
CA TYR A 25 -2.60 -0.51 8.60
C TYR A 25 -1.44 -0.59 7.59
N SER A 26 -0.59 -1.62 7.71
CA SER A 26 0.53 -1.83 6.79
C SER A 26 0.10 -2.38 5.43
N ASN A 27 -1.06 -3.05 5.34
CA ASN A 27 -1.64 -3.54 4.09
C ASN A 27 -2.32 -2.43 3.28
N ASP A 28 -2.55 -1.26 3.89
CA ASP A 28 -2.86 0.00 3.20
C ASP A 28 -1.57 0.68 2.68
N SER A 29 -0.54 -0.11 2.36
CA SER A 29 0.47 0.31 1.39
C SER A 29 -0.16 0.25 0.01
N SER A 30 -1.13 1.15 -0.19
CA SER A 30 -1.40 1.81 -1.44
C SER A 30 -0.09 1.91 -2.19
N GLY A 31 0.12 1.00 -3.15
CA GLY A 31 1.30 1.00 -4.01
C GLY A 31 1.43 2.41 -4.54
N GLY A 32 2.46 3.12 -4.08
CA GLY A 32 2.53 4.58 -4.20
C GLY A 32 2.11 4.99 -5.59
N LYS A 33 1.15 5.91 -5.69
CA LYS A 33 0.72 6.50 -6.97
C LYS A 33 2.00 6.89 -7.71
N GLN A 34 2.26 6.20 -8.80
CA GLN A 34 3.44 6.35 -9.64
C GLN A 34 2.99 6.98 -10.96
N ILE A 35 3.91 7.69 -11.62
CA ILE A 35 3.63 8.34 -12.90
C ILE A 35 4.33 7.54 -13.98
N ASP A 36 3.60 7.17 -15.02
CA ASP A 36 4.17 6.55 -16.22
C ASP A 36 4.88 7.64 -17.05
N PRO A 37 6.20 7.53 -17.30
CA PRO A 37 6.95 8.60 -17.97
C PRO A 37 6.61 8.74 -19.47
N GLU A 38 5.99 7.73 -20.10
CA GLU A 38 5.67 7.77 -21.53
C GLU A 38 4.32 8.47 -21.79
N THR A 39 3.31 8.15 -20.98
CA THR A 39 1.95 8.70 -21.10
C THR A 39 1.64 9.82 -20.09
N CYS A 40 2.48 10.02 -19.08
CA CYS A 40 2.23 10.89 -17.93
C CYS A 40 1.00 10.49 -17.10
N GLU A 41 0.52 9.25 -17.25
CA GLU A 41 -0.62 8.73 -16.49
C GLU A 41 -0.18 8.25 -15.10
N ILE A 42 -1.03 8.53 -14.11
CA ILE A 42 -0.87 8.07 -12.75
C ILE A 42 -1.41 6.64 -12.67
N TYR A 43 -0.58 5.73 -12.17
CA TYR A 43 -0.94 4.34 -11.92
C TYR A 43 -0.60 3.94 -10.49
N ILE A 44 -1.37 2.99 -9.97
CA ILE A 44 -1.05 2.27 -8.75
C ILE A 44 -0.45 0.93 -9.15
N LYS A 45 0.66 0.57 -8.49
CA LYS A 45 1.28 -0.74 -8.68
C LYS A 45 0.69 -1.70 -7.68
N ASP A 46 -0.07 -2.69 -8.17
CA ASP A 46 -0.54 -3.76 -7.31
C ASP A 46 0.64 -4.65 -6.93
N THR A 47 0.99 -4.67 -5.64
CA THR A 47 2.14 -5.41 -5.12
C THR A 47 1.95 -6.94 -5.18
N GLN A 48 0.71 -7.43 -5.24
CA GLN A 48 0.41 -8.87 -5.29
C GLN A 48 0.54 -9.45 -6.71
N ILE A 49 0.11 -8.70 -7.74
CA ILE A 49 0.13 -9.16 -9.13
C ILE A 49 1.14 -8.41 -10.02
N ASN A 50 1.93 -7.48 -9.45
CA ASN A 50 2.89 -6.63 -10.16
C ASN A 50 2.27 -5.93 -11.38
N SER A 51 0.97 -5.64 -11.31
CA SER A 51 0.21 -5.04 -12.40
C SER A 51 0.09 -3.54 -12.20
N LYS A 52 0.09 -2.81 -13.31
CA LYS A 52 -0.20 -1.37 -13.32
C LYS A 52 -1.71 -1.19 -13.43
N GLN A 53 -2.32 -0.56 -12.44
CA GLN A 53 -3.69 -0.08 -12.52
C GLN A 53 -3.64 1.42 -12.79
N TYR A 54 -3.98 1.83 -14.01
CA TYR A 54 -4.06 3.24 -14.38
C TYR A 54 -5.31 3.87 -13.76
N LEU A 55 -5.16 5.08 -13.23
CA LEU A 55 -6.24 5.81 -12.55
C LEU A 55 -7.00 6.74 -13.50
N ASP A 56 -6.61 6.79 -14.77
CA ASP A 56 -7.08 7.79 -15.76
C ASP A 56 -6.88 9.24 -15.27
N GLU A 57 -5.96 9.42 -14.31
CA GLU A 57 -5.49 10.70 -13.82
C GLU A 57 -4.11 10.97 -14.43
N TYR A 58 -3.84 12.19 -14.89
CA TYR A 58 -2.56 12.55 -15.52
C TYR A 58 -1.81 13.58 -14.68
N ASP A 59 -0.49 13.44 -14.57
CA ASP A 59 0.34 14.44 -13.89
C ASP A 59 0.58 15.63 -14.83
N SER A 60 0.06 16.80 -14.43
CA SER A 60 0.15 18.03 -15.22
C SER A 60 1.59 18.47 -15.44
N LYS A 61 2.46 18.35 -14.43
CA LYS A 61 3.87 18.72 -14.57
C LYS A 61 4.57 17.88 -15.62
N CYS A 62 4.36 16.56 -15.62
CA CYS A 62 4.89 15.65 -16.63
C CYS A 62 4.43 16.03 -18.04
N LEU A 63 3.13 16.33 -18.20
CA LEU A 63 2.60 16.82 -19.48
C LEU A 63 3.23 18.14 -19.91
N ASP A 64 3.40 19.09 -18.99
CA ASP A 64 4.07 20.36 -19.25
C ASP A 64 5.52 20.14 -19.71
N PHE A 65 6.29 19.27 -19.03
CA PHE A 65 7.66 18.93 -19.44
C PHE A 65 7.73 18.27 -20.82
N LYS A 66 6.80 17.37 -21.11
CA LYS A 66 6.72 16.70 -22.43
C LYS A 66 6.42 17.71 -23.55
N ASN A 67 5.56 18.70 -23.29
CA ASN A 67 5.26 19.76 -24.26
C ASN A 67 6.42 20.75 -24.45
N LEU A 68 7.28 20.92 -23.43
CA LEU A 68 8.46 21.80 -23.50
C LEU A 68 9.63 21.19 -24.27
N ASN A 69 9.64 19.87 -24.48
CA ASN A 69 10.67 19.15 -25.23
C ASN A 69 10.02 18.27 -26.33
N PRO A 70 9.55 18.88 -27.44
CA PRO A 70 8.83 18.18 -28.52
C PRO A 70 9.71 17.18 -29.28
#